data_AF-A0A956NRZ5-F1
#
_entry.id   AF-A0A956NRZ5-F1
#
_cell.length_a   1.000
_cell.length_b   1.000
_cell.length_c   1.000
_cell.angle_alpha   90.00
_cell.angle_beta   90.00
_cell.angle_gamma   90.00
#
_symmetry.space_group_name_H-M   'P 1'
#
loop_
_entity.id
_entity.type
_entity.pdbx_description
1 polymer ?
#
loop_
_entity_poly.entity_id
_entity_poly.type
_entity_poly.pdbx_seq_one_letter_code
_entity_poly.pdbx_strand_id
1 'polypeptide(L)'
;MLVNGASGGVGTAAVQLGRVQGAEVTAVCSTRNIELVRELGATSIIDYTTTDVATTGQTFDMIVDTAGTMPFGRARRLLRPGGRLLVVLGTLLDMVAAPWRSRTTPFRVVAGPASVHREDMETIARLAASGD
;
A
#
# COMPACT_ATOMS: atom_id res chain seq x y z
N MET A 1 1.66 -7.80 -2.36
CA MET A 1 1.46 -6.36 -2.13
C MET A 1 1.89 -6.00 -0.70
N LEU A 2 2.62 -4.91 -0.51
CA LEU A 2 2.95 -4.37 0.82
C LEU A 2 2.00 -3.20 1.15
N VAL A 3 1.43 -3.18 2.35
CA VAL A 3 0.65 -2.04 2.87
C VAL A 3 1.39 -1.44 4.06
N ASN A 4 1.94 -0.23 3.90
CA ASN A 4 2.61 0.53 4.96
C ASN A 4 1.62 1.43 5.69
N GLY A 5 1.44 1.22 7.00
CA GLY A 5 0.36 1.84 7.76
C GLY A 5 -0.94 1.03 7.73
N ALA A 6 -0.83 -0.30 7.64
CA ALA A 6 -1.93 -1.22 7.38
C ALA A 6 -3.08 -1.19 8.40
N SER A 7 -2.85 -0.70 9.62
CA SER A 7 -3.87 -0.62 10.68
C SER A 7 -4.63 0.71 10.71
N GLY A 8 -4.33 1.66 9.82
CA GLY A 8 -5.05 2.94 9.72
C GLY A 8 -6.29 2.83 8.81
N GLY A 9 -7.13 3.87 8.77
CA GLY A 9 -8.42 3.82 8.05
C GLY A 9 -8.31 3.45 6.56
N VAL A 10 -7.32 3.98 5.83
CA VAL A 10 -7.06 3.58 4.43
C VAL A 10 -6.32 2.24 4.36
N GLY A 11 -5.42 1.98 5.32
CA GLY A 11 -4.63 0.76 5.36
C GLY A 11 -5.50 -0.49 5.52
N THR A 12 -6.50 -0.46 6.41
CA THR A 12 -7.40 -1.59 6.66
C THR A 12 -8.27 -1.89 5.44
N ALA A 13 -8.74 -0.86 4.74
CA ALA A 13 -9.41 -1.01 3.46
C ALA A 13 -8.48 -1.61 2.39
N ALA A 14 -7.24 -1.12 2.29
CA ALA A 14 -6.25 -1.63 1.33
C ALA A 14 -5.89 -3.11 1.58
N VAL A 15 -5.81 -3.55 2.84
CA VAL A 15 -5.59 -4.97 3.19
C VAL A 15 -6.75 -5.83 2.70
N GLN A 16 -7.99 -5.46 3.02
CA GLN A 16 -9.18 -6.22 2.62
C GLN A 16 -9.33 -6.26 1.08
N LEU A 17 -9.20 -5.11 0.40
CA LEU A 17 -9.25 -5.05 -1.06
C LEU A 17 -8.14 -5.88 -1.70
N GLY A 18 -6.93 -5.88 -1.13
CA GLY A 18 -5.84 -6.75 -1.58
C GLY A 18 -6.21 -8.22 -1.50
N ARG A 19 -6.75 -8.65 -0.35
CA ARG A 19 -7.21 -10.02 -0.12
C ARG A 19 -8.32 -10.43 -1.10
N VAL A 20 -9.37 -9.61 -1.26
CA VAL A 20 -10.48 -9.85 -2.20
C VAL A 20 -9.98 -10.02 -3.63
N GLN A 21 -8.98 -9.24 -4.03
CA GLN A 21 -8.37 -9.30 -5.36
C GLN A 21 -7.34 -10.43 -5.50
N GLY A 22 -7.21 -11.32 -4.49
CA GLY A 22 -6.31 -12.47 -4.51
C GLY A 22 -4.83 -12.12 -4.34
N ALA A 23 -4.49 -10.92 -3.87
CA ALA A 23 -3.10 -10.55 -3.61
C ALA A 23 -2.59 -11.18 -2.30
N GLU A 24 -1.34 -11.63 -2.30
CA GLU A 24 -0.61 -11.90 -1.05
C GLU A 24 -0.29 -10.57 -0.37
N VAL A 25 -0.94 -10.28 0.76
CA VAL A 25 -0.84 -9.00 1.46
C VAL A 25 0.15 -9.09 2.61
N THR A 26 1.24 -8.33 2.52
CA THR A 26 2.14 -8.05 3.65
C THR A 26 1.73 -6.75 4.32
N ALA A 27 1.32 -6.81 5.58
CA ALA A 27 0.91 -5.65 6.37
C ALA A 27 2.07 -5.15 7.25
N VAL A 28 2.36 -3.85 7.20
CA VAL A 28 3.27 -3.18 8.13
C VAL A 28 2.43 -2.38 9.14
N CYS A 29 2.50 -2.79 10.40
CA CYS A 29 1.78 -2.16 11.50
C CYS A 29 2.59 -2.24 12.80
N SER A 30 2.09 -1.67 13.90
CA SER A 30 2.69 -1.85 15.22
C SER A 30 2.22 -3.16 15.87
N THR A 31 2.95 -3.64 16.86
CA THR A 31 2.67 -4.89 17.58
C THR A 31 1.21 -5.01 18.02
N ARG A 32 0.64 -3.95 18.59
CA ARG A 32 -0.74 -3.94 19.11
C ARG A 32 -1.83 -4.14 18.06
N ASN A 33 -1.49 -4.03 16.77
CA ASN A 33 -2.44 -4.11 15.65
C ASN A 33 -2.25 -5.36 14.80
N ILE A 34 -1.37 -6.29 15.20
CA ILE A 34 -1.07 -7.52 14.45
C ILE A 34 -2.35 -8.35 14.26
N GLU A 35 -3.10 -8.58 15.33
CA GLU A 35 -4.33 -9.37 15.31
C GLU A 35 -5.37 -8.74 14.37
N LEU A 36 -5.54 -7.42 14.44
CA LEU A 36 -6.43 -6.67 13.54
C LEU A 36 -6.08 -6.92 12.07
N VAL A 37 -4.83 -6.68 11.66
CA VAL A 37 -4.48 -6.81 10.23
C VAL A 37 -4.50 -8.28 9.76
N ARG A 38 -4.28 -9.23 10.67
CA ARG A 38 -4.42 -10.66 10.41
C ARG A 38 -5.89 -11.01 10.11
N GLU A 39 -6.82 -10.56 10.95
CA GLU A 39 -8.26 -10.76 10.77
C GLU A 39 -8.77 -10.15 9.45
N LEU A 40 -8.20 -9.00 9.06
CA LEU A 40 -8.53 -8.33 7.80
C LEU A 40 -7.98 -9.04 6.55
N GLY A 41 -7.16 -10.09 6.72
CA GLY A 41 -6.68 -10.93 5.62
C GLY A 41 -5.23 -10.69 5.19
N ALA A 42 -4.40 -10.05 6.02
CA ALA A 42 -2.96 -10.01 5.77
C ALA A 42 -2.35 -11.42 5.88
N THR A 43 -1.62 -11.85 4.84
CA THR A 43 -0.93 -13.16 4.81
C THR A 43 0.42 -13.13 5.51
N SER A 44 1.06 -11.96 5.52
CA SER A 44 2.33 -11.71 6.21
C SER A 44 2.25 -10.41 6.99
N ILE A 45 2.92 -10.33 8.14
CA ILE A 45 2.89 -9.15 9.00
C ILE A 45 4.31 -8.77 9.38
N ILE A 46 4.62 -7.49 9.28
CA ILE A 46 5.88 -6.89 9.72
C ILE A 46 5.56 -5.87 10.81
N ASP A 47 6.02 -6.16 12.02
CA ASP A 47 5.95 -5.22 13.14
C ASP A 47 7.07 -4.19 13.00
N TYR A 48 6.71 -2.96 12.59
CA TYR A 48 7.71 -1.92 12.37
C TYR A 48 8.42 -1.49 13.66
N THR A 49 7.88 -1.80 14.84
CA THR A 49 8.49 -1.45 16.12
C THR A 49 9.71 -2.30 16.45
N THR A 50 9.81 -3.48 15.82
CA THR A 50 10.92 -4.43 16.04
C THR A 50 11.71 -4.71 14.77
N THR A 51 11.09 -4.58 13.59
CA THR A 51 11.69 -4.95 12.31
C THR A 51 11.52 -3.84 11.28
N ASP A 52 12.63 -3.36 10.75
CA ASP A 52 12.62 -2.51 9.56
C ASP A 52 12.30 -3.37 8.31
N VAL A 53 11.19 -3.10 7.62
CA VAL A 53 10.84 -3.77 6.35
C VAL A 53 11.96 -3.80 5.31
N ALA A 54 12.81 -2.77 5.25
CA ALA A 54 13.95 -2.68 4.34
C ALA A 54 15.06 -3.69 4.63
N THR A 55 15.11 -4.29 5.82
CA THR A 55 16.12 -5.29 6.18
C THR A 55 15.66 -6.72 5.91
N THR A 56 14.39 -6.92 5.56
CA THR A 56 13.80 -8.25 5.33
C THR A 56 14.27 -8.93 4.04
N GLY A 57 14.85 -8.17 3.11
CA GLY A 57 15.22 -8.65 1.77
C GLY A 57 14.03 -8.94 0.85
N GLN A 58 12.80 -8.70 1.31
CA GLN A 58 11.59 -8.93 0.53
C GLN A 58 11.39 -7.84 -0.53
N THR A 59 10.78 -8.23 -1.65
CA THR A 59 10.40 -7.31 -2.73
C THR A 59 8.95 -7.53 -3.14
N PHE A 60 8.29 -6.48 -3.58
CA PHE A 60 6.85 -6.45 -3.82
C PHE A 60 6.53 -5.88 -5.21
N ASP A 61 5.45 -6.37 -5.82
CA ASP A 61 4.93 -5.82 -7.09
C ASP A 61 4.21 -4.49 -6.87
N MET A 62 3.69 -4.26 -5.66
CA MET A 62 2.98 -3.05 -5.27
C MET A 62 3.26 -2.72 -3.81
N ILE A 63 3.50 -1.44 -3.54
CA ILE A 63 3.56 -0.84 -2.22
C ILE A 63 2.47 0.23 -2.14
N VAL A 64 1.62 0.12 -1.12
CA VAL A 64 0.64 1.13 -0.76
C VAL A 64 1.11 1.80 0.52
N ASP A 65 1.55 3.05 0.43
CA ASP A 65 1.97 3.83 1.59
C ASP A 65 0.84 4.74 2.07
N THR A 66 0.19 4.31 3.15
CA THR A 66 -0.86 5.06 3.84
C THR A 66 -0.36 5.80 5.06
N ALA A 67 0.89 5.55 5.48
CA ALA A 67 1.51 6.25 6.61
C ALA A 67 2.33 7.48 6.17
N GLY A 68 2.69 7.56 4.89
CA GLY A 68 3.53 8.65 4.36
C GLY A 68 4.99 8.56 4.82
N THR A 69 5.43 7.38 5.28
CA THR A 69 6.77 7.15 5.83
C THR A 69 7.67 6.37 4.88
N MET A 70 7.21 6.09 3.66
CA MET A 70 7.94 5.32 2.65
C MET A 70 8.35 6.21 1.46
N PRO A 71 9.40 7.04 1.58
CA PRO A 71 9.86 7.86 0.47
C PRO A 71 10.30 6.99 -0.71
N PHE A 72 10.18 7.50 -1.93
CA PHE A 72 10.48 6.74 -3.15
C PHE A 72 11.86 6.07 -3.16
N GLY A 73 12.88 6.74 -2.62
CA GLY A 73 14.24 6.19 -2.54
C GLY A 73 14.34 4.89 -1.73
N ARG A 74 13.47 4.72 -0.73
CA ARG A 74 13.32 3.52 0.08
C ARG A 74 12.39 2.51 -0.59
N ALA A 75 11.24 2.96 -1.08
CA ALA A 75 10.27 2.13 -1.78
C ALA A 75 10.88 1.40 -2.99
N ARG A 76 11.70 2.08 -3.81
CA ARG A 76 12.33 1.48 -5.01
C ARG A 76 13.24 0.30 -4.72
N ARG A 77 13.77 0.18 -3.49
CA ARG A 77 14.60 -0.97 -3.07
C ARG A 77 13.76 -2.17 -2.67
N LEU A 78 12.50 -1.92 -2.31
CA LEU A 78 11.49 -2.90 -1.93
C LEU A 78 10.58 -3.28 -3.11
N LEU A 79 10.65 -2.58 -4.24
CA LEU A 79 9.87 -2.88 -5.42
C LEU A 79 10.62 -3.82 -6.35
N ARG A 80 9.91 -4.81 -6.88
CA ARG A 80 10.37 -5.55 -8.06
C ARG A 80 10.44 -4.62 -9.27
N PRO A 81 11.29 -4.91 -10.27
CA PRO A 81 11.26 -4.18 -11.54
C PRO A 81 9.84 -4.15 -12.13
N GLY A 82 9.35 -2.98 -12.56
CA GLY A 82 7.96 -2.81 -13.01
C GLY A 82 6.96 -2.56 -11.89
N GLY A 83 7.38 -2.61 -10.63
CA GLY A 83 6.53 -2.46 -9.46
C GLY A 83 5.92 -1.06 -9.31
N ARG A 84 4.87 -0.98 -8.50
CA ARG A 84 4.05 0.23 -8.33
C ARG A 84 4.12 0.76 -6.90
N LEU A 85 4.36 2.05 -6.74
CA LEU A 85 4.23 2.76 -5.48
C LEU A 85 2.98 3.65 -5.53
N LEU A 86 2.01 3.38 -4.66
CA LEU A 86 0.88 4.25 -4.39
C LEU A 86 1.14 5.04 -3.11
N VAL A 87 1.23 6.36 -3.23
CA VAL A 87 1.43 7.27 -2.10
C VAL A 87 0.10 7.93 -1.77
N VAL A 88 -0.52 7.50 -0.67
CA VAL A 88 -1.82 8.04 -0.23
C VAL A 88 -1.63 9.35 0.53
N LEU A 89 -0.63 9.39 1.42
CA LEU A 89 -0.19 10.61 2.10
C LEU A 89 1.08 11.12 1.41
N GLY A 90 0.89 11.90 0.35
CA GLY A 90 1.99 12.47 -0.44
C GLY A 90 2.16 13.96 -0.21
N THR A 91 3.40 14.44 -0.31
CA THR A 91 3.68 15.89 -0.36
C THR A 91 3.44 16.43 -1.77
N LEU A 92 3.40 17.77 -1.91
CA LEU A 92 3.38 18.41 -3.24
C LEU A 92 4.55 17.96 -4.11
N LEU A 93 5.73 17.74 -3.50
CA LEU A 93 6.90 17.24 -4.21
C LEU A 93 6.69 15.82 -4.74
N ASP A 94 6.02 14.95 -3.99
CA ASP A 94 5.71 13.60 -4.46
C ASP A 94 4.75 13.62 -5.64
N MET A 95 3.73 14.48 -5.60
CA MET A 95 2.77 14.66 -6.69
C MET A 95 3.45 15.15 -7.97
N VAL A 96 4.29 16.20 -7.88
CA VAL A 96 4.99 16.76 -9.04
C VAL A 96 6.04 15.77 -9.59
N ALA A 97 6.72 15.03 -8.71
CA ALA A 97 7.76 14.09 -9.12
C ALA A 97 7.20 12.76 -9.67
N ALA A 98 5.98 12.36 -9.34
CA ALA A 98 5.43 11.05 -9.70
C ALA A 98 5.39 10.76 -11.21
N PRO A 99 4.94 11.67 -12.10
CA PRO A 99 4.97 11.44 -13.55
C PRO A 99 6.39 11.31 -14.08
N TRP A 100 7.33 12.10 -13.54
CA TRP A 100 8.73 12.05 -13.94
C TRP A 100 9.38 10.73 -13.52
N ARG A 101 9.25 10.33 -12.24
CA ARG A 101 9.73 9.05 -11.71
C ARG A 101 9.16 7.86 -12.51
N SER A 102 7.88 7.94 -12.89
CA SER A 102 7.19 6.92 -13.69
C SER A 102 7.65 6.81 -15.14
N ARG A 103 8.36 7.82 -15.65
CA ARG A 103 8.93 7.87 -17.01
C ARG A 103 10.42 7.57 -17.02
N THR A 104 11.15 7.96 -15.98
CA THR A 104 12.63 7.84 -15.93
C THR A 104 13.13 6.61 -15.17
N THR A 105 12.24 5.90 -14.48
CA THR A 105 12.58 4.69 -13.72
C THR A 105 11.70 3.53 -14.17
N PRO A 106 12.08 2.26 -13.90
CA PRO A 106 11.23 1.11 -14.21
C PRO A 106 10.01 1.00 -13.29
N PHE A 107 9.83 1.91 -12.32
CA PHE A 107 8.75 1.87 -11.34
C PHE A 107 7.63 2.83 -11.73
N ARG A 108 6.38 2.44 -11.44
CA ARG A 108 5.24 3.36 -11.56
C ARG A 108 4.97 4.00 -10.20
N VAL A 109 4.92 5.32 -10.16
CA VAL A 109 4.60 6.08 -8.95
C VAL A 109 3.26 6.79 -9.17
N VAL A 110 2.30 6.50 -8.28
CA VAL A 110 0.98 7.11 -8.25
C VAL A 110 0.90 7.98 -7.00
N ALA A 111 0.82 9.28 -7.20
CA ALA A 111 0.61 10.28 -6.16
C ALA A 111 -0.19 11.42 -6.81
N GLY A 112 -1.21 11.92 -6.13
CA GLY A 112 -2.11 12.89 -6.74
C GLY A 112 -3.50 12.88 -6.12
N PRO A 113 -4.38 13.80 -6.55
CA PRO A 113 -5.79 13.69 -6.22
C PRO A 113 -6.35 12.39 -6.80
N ALA A 114 -7.18 11.70 -6.02
CA ALA A 114 -7.95 10.59 -6.54
C ALA A 114 -9.06 11.13 -7.46
N SER A 115 -9.14 10.62 -8.69
CA SER A 115 -10.32 10.79 -9.52
C SER A 115 -11.43 9.89 -8.97
N VAL A 116 -12.52 10.49 -8.49
CA VAL A 116 -13.66 9.74 -7.94
C VAL A 116 -14.65 9.50 -9.08
N HIS A 117 -14.77 8.25 -9.51
CA HIS A 117 -15.80 7.85 -10.47
C HIS A 117 -16.94 7.14 -9.74
N ARG A 118 -18.17 7.32 -10.23
CA ARG A 118 -19.37 6.67 -9.68
C ARG A 118 -19.22 5.14 -9.67
N GLU A 119 -18.68 4.57 -10.73
CA GLU A 119 -18.49 3.12 -10.88
C GLU A 119 -17.56 2.53 -9.81
N ASP A 120 -16.49 3.26 -9.47
CA ASP A 120 -15.57 2.89 -8.39
C ASP A 120 -16.32 2.86 -7.05
N MET A 121 -17.13 3.89 -6.78
CA MET A 121 -17.91 4.00 -5.54
C MET A 121 -18.98 2.92 -5.43
N GLU A 122 -19.68 2.61 -6.53
CA GLU A 122 -20.67 1.53 -6.56
C GLU A 122 -20.00 0.17 -6.33
N THR A 123 -18.78 -0.03 -6.85
CA THR A 123 -18.00 -1.25 -6.61
C THR A 123 -17.62 -1.38 -5.14
N ILE A 124 -17.09 -0.32 -4.53
CA ILE A 124 -16.76 -0.31 -3.11
C ILE A 124 -18.00 -0.55 -2.25
N ALA A 125 -19.13 0.08 -2.59
CA ALA A 125 -20.38 -0.10 -1.86
C ALA A 125 -20.90 -1.55 -1.94
N ARG A 126 -20.79 -2.19 -3.10
CA ARG A 126 -21.16 -3.61 -3.25
C ARG A 126 -20.28 -4.51 -2.39
N LEU A 127 -18.96 -4.32 -2.42
CA LEU A 127 -18.02 -5.10 -1.61
C LEU A 127 -18.30 -4.94 -0.11
N ALA A 128 -18.52 -3.70 0.34
CA ALA A 128 -18.87 -3.43 1.72
C ALA A 128 -20.19 -4.09 2.16
N ALA A 129 -21.17 -4.20 1.26
CA ALA A 129 -22.45 -4.83 1.54
C ALA A 129 -22.40 -6.37 1.52
N SER A 130 -21.53 -6.97 0.70
CA SER A 130 -21.38 -8.44 0.64
C SER A 130 -20.50 -9.00 1.75
N GLY A 131 -19.65 -8.15 2.35
CA GLY A 131 -18.69 -8.59 3.38
C GLY A 131 -17.53 -9.40 2.79
N ASP A 132 -17.30 -9.27 1.49
CA ASP A 132 -16.15 -9.86 0.79
C ASP A 132 -14.87 -9.09 1.12
#